data_AF-A0A538RWK7-F1
#
_entry.id   AF-A0A538RWK7-F1
#
_cell.length_a   1.000
_cell.length_b   1.000
_cell.length_c   1.000
_cell.angle_alpha   90.00
_cell.angle_beta   90.00
_cell.angle_gamma   90.00
#
_symmetry.space_group_name_H-M   'P 1'
#
loop_
_entity.id
_entity.type
_entity.pdbx_description
1 polymer ?
#
loop_
_entity_poly.entity_id
_entity_poly.type
_entity_poly.pdbx_seq_one_letter_code
_entity_poly.pdbx_strand_id
1 'polypeptide(L)'
;MNPKRLSVQRADDICAHCHGGLVPRPAAWDFMKVTDPFNAGDDLSRFNHFFWSEAEQMKLYRQSGRKHPTTVPGAVPTPDETVQDSESSRADGRFWGDGTALTTAVEYQGMARSACYQGGHGKLSCLSCHSMHDSKPNFLLARHMETNEACYQCHESYRQRLVEHTHHAAGSPGSLCYNCHMSYQVYSLLTTHRSHRIEALRVKDSLGTGKPHACNLCHLDQSLGWTQDWLSRWYGRTPEPLPEEENKYSSALLHLCRSDARSRVVVAGAFSWPAAHEASGTDWEGPVLARLLEKERYPAVRYLLHRGLRSLHGDRLAGYDYLATDEERGKQLHVVEDRLKHFKAAATHRYLPLTAEGRPDDAILKLLLQKRNDPDVLVHE
;
A
#
# COMPACT_ATOMS: atom_id res chain seq x y z
N MET A 1 -6.70 -13.42 -30.67
CA MET A 1 -5.70 -14.40 -30.21
C MET A 1 -6.10 -14.91 -28.83
N ASN A 2 -5.78 -16.17 -28.47
CA ASN A 2 -6.07 -16.72 -27.14
C ASN A 2 -4.80 -16.67 -26.26
N PRO A 3 -4.76 -15.84 -25.19
CA PRO A 3 -3.58 -15.66 -24.35
C PRO A 3 -3.04 -16.97 -23.75
N LYS A 4 -3.93 -17.94 -23.48
CA LYS A 4 -3.55 -19.27 -22.95
C LYS A 4 -2.70 -20.11 -23.90
N ARG A 5 -2.59 -19.70 -25.17
CA ARG A 5 -1.77 -20.38 -26.20
C ARG A 5 -0.42 -19.69 -26.42
N LEU A 6 -0.12 -18.63 -25.69
CA LEU A 6 1.15 -17.90 -25.77
C LEU A 6 2.13 -18.36 -24.68
N SER A 7 3.40 -17.97 -24.82
CA SER A 7 4.31 -18.01 -23.68
C SER A 7 3.82 -17.08 -22.57
N VAL A 8 4.19 -17.36 -21.33
CA VAL A 8 3.82 -16.54 -20.15
C VAL A 8 4.13 -15.07 -20.39
N GLN A 9 5.36 -14.75 -20.83
CA GLN A 9 5.77 -13.37 -21.13
C GLN A 9 4.84 -12.69 -22.16
N ARG A 10 4.49 -13.36 -23.25
CA ARG A 10 3.64 -12.79 -24.31
C ARG A 10 2.17 -12.68 -23.89
N ALA A 11 1.70 -13.59 -23.04
CA ALA A 11 0.37 -13.49 -22.45
C ALA A 11 0.29 -12.30 -21.49
N ASP A 12 1.30 -12.12 -20.64
CA ASP A 12 1.33 -11.07 -19.63
C ASP A 12 1.62 -9.69 -20.21
N ASP A 13 2.30 -9.59 -21.36
CA ASP A 13 2.43 -8.36 -22.13
C ASP A 13 1.07 -7.73 -22.49
N ILE A 14 0.03 -8.55 -22.69
CA ILE A 14 -1.34 -8.06 -22.93
C ILE A 14 -1.86 -7.30 -21.70
N CYS A 15 -1.60 -7.83 -20.50
CA CYS A 15 -2.00 -7.20 -19.24
C CYS A 15 -1.10 -5.98 -18.93
N ALA A 16 0.20 -6.12 -19.17
CA ALA A 16 1.21 -5.09 -18.93
C ALA A 16 0.98 -3.83 -19.79
N HIS A 17 0.38 -3.99 -20.98
CA HIS A 17 0.00 -2.88 -21.85
C HIS A 17 -0.88 -1.84 -21.13
N CYS A 18 -1.77 -2.28 -20.24
CA CYS A 18 -2.62 -1.38 -19.44
C CYS A 18 -2.18 -1.25 -17.97
N HIS A 19 -1.67 -2.32 -17.36
CA HIS A 19 -1.36 -2.39 -15.92
C HIS A 19 0.13 -2.27 -15.60
N GLY A 20 0.95 -1.98 -16.60
CA GLY A 20 2.40 -2.04 -16.49
C GLY A 20 3.12 -0.76 -16.77
N GLY A 21 2.47 0.41 -16.59
CA GLY A 21 3.03 1.76 -16.76
C GLY A 21 4.19 1.85 -17.74
N LEU A 22 3.95 2.43 -18.92
CA LEU A 22 4.89 2.33 -20.05
C LEU A 22 5.33 3.71 -20.54
N VAL A 23 6.49 3.75 -21.21
CA VAL A 23 6.92 4.91 -22.01
C VAL A 23 7.06 4.48 -23.48
N PRO A 24 6.28 5.07 -24.40
CA PRO A 24 6.37 4.75 -25.83
C PRO A 24 7.77 4.97 -26.41
N ARG A 25 8.23 4.04 -27.26
CA ARG A 25 9.46 4.19 -28.04
C ARG A 25 9.18 5.07 -29.26
N PRO A 26 9.89 6.22 -29.42
CA PRO A 26 9.65 7.11 -30.56
C PRO A 26 9.81 6.44 -31.92
N ALA A 27 10.76 5.50 -32.06
CA ALA A 27 11.00 4.80 -33.31
C ALA A 27 9.86 3.82 -33.70
N ALA A 28 9.01 3.43 -32.75
CA ALA A 28 7.98 2.44 -32.95
C ALA A 28 6.56 3.04 -33.05
N TRP A 29 6.35 4.27 -32.56
CA TRP A 29 5.05 4.94 -32.54
C TRP A 29 5.04 6.13 -33.51
N ASP A 30 4.22 6.06 -34.56
CA ASP A 30 3.92 7.20 -35.43
C ASP A 30 2.62 7.86 -34.97
N PHE A 31 2.69 8.78 -34.01
CA PHE A 31 1.51 9.41 -33.39
C PHE A 31 0.63 10.22 -34.36
N MET A 32 1.08 10.46 -35.59
CA MET A 32 0.28 11.11 -36.63
C MET A 32 -0.53 10.12 -37.46
N LYS A 33 -0.16 8.83 -37.47
CA LYS A 33 -0.78 7.79 -38.33
C LYS A 33 -1.28 6.55 -37.59
N VAL A 34 -0.63 6.18 -36.49
CA VAL A 34 -0.95 5.01 -35.66
C VAL A 34 -0.76 5.39 -34.19
N THR A 35 -1.87 5.44 -33.45
CA THR A 35 -1.87 5.87 -32.04
C THR A 35 -1.36 4.82 -31.08
N ASP A 36 -1.43 3.53 -31.40
CA ASP A 36 -0.84 2.43 -30.62
C ASP A 36 -0.51 1.25 -31.56
N PRO A 37 0.77 0.91 -31.74
CA PRO A 37 1.19 -0.14 -32.67
C PRO A 37 1.11 -1.56 -32.08
N PHE A 38 0.81 -1.72 -30.79
CA PHE A 38 0.79 -3.02 -30.13
C PHE A 38 -0.42 -3.85 -30.53
N ASN A 39 -0.20 -5.07 -31.04
CA ASN A 39 -1.25 -6.08 -31.15
C ASN A 39 -1.07 -7.14 -30.05
N ALA A 40 -2.19 -7.65 -29.55
CA ALA A 40 -2.15 -8.69 -28.54
C ALA A 40 -1.35 -9.91 -29.05
N GLY A 41 -0.31 -10.27 -28.30
CA GLY A 41 0.62 -11.37 -28.59
C GLY A 41 1.96 -10.93 -29.16
N ASP A 42 2.11 -9.65 -29.50
CA ASP A 42 3.40 -9.07 -29.84
C ASP A 42 4.32 -8.98 -28.61
N ASP A 43 5.59 -8.73 -28.87
CA ASP A 43 6.54 -8.29 -27.85
C ASP A 43 6.33 -6.82 -27.51
N LEU A 44 5.75 -6.56 -26.33
CA LEU A 44 5.44 -5.20 -25.90
C LEU A 44 6.69 -4.32 -25.80
N SER A 45 7.86 -4.91 -25.50
CA SER A 45 9.12 -4.19 -25.34
C SER A 45 9.65 -3.60 -26.66
N ARG A 46 9.14 -4.07 -27.81
CA ARG A 46 9.46 -3.49 -29.13
C ARG A 46 8.85 -2.12 -29.32
N PHE A 47 7.71 -1.86 -28.67
CA PHE A 47 6.96 -0.62 -28.81
C PHE A 47 7.11 0.29 -27.60
N ASN A 48 7.37 -0.28 -26.42
CA ASN A 48 7.40 0.46 -25.17
C ASN A 48 8.66 0.16 -24.35
N HIS A 49 9.04 1.13 -23.52
CA HIS A 49 9.94 0.92 -22.40
C HIS A 49 9.12 0.64 -21.15
N PHE A 50 9.49 -0.41 -20.43
CA PHE A 50 9.14 -0.56 -19.03
C PHE A 50 10.05 0.35 -18.20
N PHE A 51 9.51 0.95 -17.16
CA PHE A 51 10.28 1.66 -16.14
C PHE A 51 10.00 1.04 -14.77
N TRP A 52 10.97 1.18 -13.89
CA TRP A 52 11.00 0.56 -12.55
C TRP A 52 11.11 1.59 -11.44
N SER A 53 11.19 2.88 -11.81
CA SER A 53 11.04 4.06 -10.98
C SER A 53 10.58 5.27 -11.82
N GLU A 54 10.08 6.34 -11.22
CA GLU A 54 9.75 7.59 -11.93
C GLU A 54 11.01 8.34 -12.35
N ALA A 55 12.11 8.21 -11.61
CA ALA A 55 13.41 8.71 -12.06
C ALA A 55 13.81 8.07 -13.41
N GLU A 56 13.63 6.75 -13.54
CA GLU A 56 13.84 6.05 -14.81
C GLU A 56 12.83 6.51 -15.87
N GLN A 57 11.55 6.63 -15.51
CA GLN A 57 10.52 7.09 -16.44
C GLN A 57 10.83 8.49 -17.00
N MET A 58 11.24 9.42 -16.13
CA MET A 58 11.58 10.79 -16.50
C MET A 58 12.79 10.81 -17.45
N LYS A 59 13.81 9.99 -17.18
CA LYS A 59 14.96 9.82 -18.07
C LYS A 59 14.53 9.32 -19.45
N LEU A 60 13.65 8.32 -19.52
CA LEU A 60 13.11 7.79 -20.78
C LEU A 60 12.31 8.85 -21.55
N TYR A 61 11.50 9.65 -20.87
CA TYR A 61 10.78 10.77 -21.51
C TYR A 61 11.73 11.83 -22.07
N ARG A 62 12.75 12.25 -21.31
CA ARG A 62 13.76 13.21 -21.79
C ARG A 62 14.49 12.70 -23.03
N GLN A 63 14.91 11.43 -23.02
CA GLN A 63 15.58 10.77 -24.14
C GLN A 63 14.69 10.64 -25.38
N SER A 64 13.37 10.56 -25.19
CA SER A 64 12.42 10.47 -26.29
C SER A 64 12.26 11.77 -27.09
N GLY A 65 12.91 12.87 -26.67
CA GLY A 65 12.76 14.20 -27.27
C GLY A 65 11.38 14.82 -27.03
N ARG A 66 10.55 14.18 -26.19
CA ARG A 66 9.20 14.63 -25.84
C ARG A 66 9.26 15.49 -24.59
N LYS A 67 8.51 16.59 -24.60
CA LYS A 67 8.13 17.25 -23.35
C LYS A 67 7.28 16.26 -22.55
N HIS A 68 7.66 16.00 -21.30
CA HIS A 68 6.82 15.25 -20.37
C HIS A 68 5.42 15.89 -20.33
N PRO A 69 4.32 15.15 -20.13
CA PRO A 69 2.97 15.73 -20.01
C PRO A 69 2.80 16.74 -18.85
N THR A 70 3.87 17.09 -18.13
CA THR A 70 3.89 18.14 -17.11
C THR A 70 4.32 19.51 -17.65
N THR A 71 4.35 19.76 -18.97
CA THR A 71 4.31 21.14 -19.45
C THR A 71 2.88 21.68 -19.48
N VAL A 72 2.19 21.59 -18.34
CA VAL A 72 1.13 22.52 -17.98
C VAL A 72 1.85 23.74 -17.40
N PRO A 73 1.56 24.98 -17.84
CA PRO A 73 2.11 26.16 -17.18
C PRO A 73 1.82 26.08 -15.67
N GLY A 74 2.85 25.98 -14.84
CA GLY A 74 2.70 25.85 -13.39
C GLY A 74 3.05 24.49 -12.79
N ALA A 75 3.42 23.44 -13.54
CA ALA A 75 3.88 22.21 -12.86
C ALA A 75 5.13 22.48 -11.99
N VAL A 76 5.12 21.99 -10.74
CA VAL A 76 6.23 22.07 -9.77
C VAL A 76 7.54 21.68 -10.47
N PRO A 77 8.63 22.46 -10.34
CA PRO A 77 9.91 22.06 -10.90
C PRO A 77 10.29 20.69 -10.35
N THR A 78 10.70 19.78 -11.24
CA THR A 78 11.31 18.52 -10.83
C THR A 78 12.47 18.82 -9.87
N PRO A 79 12.72 17.98 -8.85
CA PRO A 79 13.88 18.14 -7.98
C PRO A 79 15.12 18.37 -8.85
N ASP A 80 15.85 19.43 -8.52
CA ASP A 80 17.12 19.77 -9.15
C ASP A 80 18.06 18.55 -9.12
N GLU A 81 18.91 18.38 -10.13
CA GLU A 81 19.90 17.28 -10.17
C GLU A 81 20.91 17.38 -9.02
N THR A 82 20.89 18.49 -8.28
CA THR A 82 21.61 18.73 -7.02
C THR A 82 20.93 18.16 -5.78
N VAL A 83 19.67 17.69 -5.86
CA VAL A 83 18.98 17.00 -4.76
C VAL A 83 19.50 15.57 -4.68
N GLN A 84 20.72 15.46 -4.17
CA GLN A 84 21.26 14.22 -3.64
C GLN A 84 20.37 13.75 -2.49
N ASP A 85 19.77 12.57 -2.67
CA ASP A 85 19.62 11.58 -1.60
C ASP A 85 18.86 12.02 -0.34
N SER A 86 17.91 12.96 -0.42
CA SER A 86 17.01 13.24 0.70
C SER A 86 16.00 12.10 0.86
N GLU A 87 15.60 11.77 2.10
CA GLU A 87 14.52 10.79 2.35
C GLU A 87 13.21 11.14 1.61
N SER A 88 13.00 12.42 1.27
CA SER A 88 11.87 12.88 0.45
C SER A 88 11.98 12.56 -1.04
N SER A 89 13.18 12.27 -1.57
CA SER A 89 13.39 11.84 -2.96
C SER A 89 13.37 10.32 -3.14
N ARG A 90 13.32 9.55 -2.05
CA ARG A 90 13.30 8.08 -2.06
C ARG A 90 11.92 7.48 -2.35
N ALA A 91 10.91 8.28 -2.62
CA ALA A 91 9.57 7.78 -2.82
C ALA A 91 8.92 8.39 -4.07
N ASP A 92 8.89 7.58 -5.11
CA ASP A 92 8.15 7.78 -6.36
C ASP A 92 6.64 7.86 -6.12
N GLY A 93 5.92 8.78 -6.76
CA GLY A 93 4.46 8.85 -6.70
C GLY A 93 3.76 7.52 -7.02
N ARG A 94 4.42 6.61 -7.76
CA ARG A 94 3.89 5.28 -8.13
C ARG A 94 4.62 4.08 -7.53
N PHE A 95 5.73 4.28 -6.83
CA PHE A 95 6.47 3.18 -6.19
C PHE A 95 6.91 3.54 -4.77
N TRP A 96 6.93 2.54 -3.90
CA TRP A 96 7.59 2.61 -2.60
C TRP A 96 9.12 2.73 -2.79
N GLY A 97 9.83 3.12 -1.72
CA GLY A 97 11.29 3.30 -1.81
C GLY A 97 12.11 2.05 -2.11
N ASP A 98 11.50 0.86 -2.00
CA ASP A 98 12.10 -0.40 -2.43
C ASP A 98 11.69 -0.83 -3.86
N GLY A 99 10.99 0.05 -4.58
CA GLY A 99 10.47 -0.16 -5.93
C GLY A 99 9.23 -1.06 -6.00
N THR A 100 8.59 -1.39 -4.88
CA THR A 100 7.26 -2.02 -4.88
C THR A 100 6.24 -1.06 -5.48
N ALA A 101 5.30 -1.56 -6.28
CA ALA A 101 4.21 -0.77 -6.81
C ALA A 101 3.34 -0.17 -5.67
N LEU A 102 3.05 1.12 -5.76
CA LEU A 102 2.14 1.84 -4.86
C LEU A 102 0.80 2.16 -5.53
N THR A 103 0.69 2.03 -6.85
CA THR A 103 -0.54 2.32 -7.60
C THR A 103 -0.90 1.18 -8.55
N THR A 104 -2.20 1.01 -8.78
CA THR A 104 -2.74 -0.06 -9.64
C THR A 104 -2.29 0.02 -11.11
N ALA A 105 -1.74 1.15 -11.55
CA ALA A 105 -1.26 1.39 -12.91
C ALA A 105 0.10 0.73 -13.21
N VAL A 106 0.82 0.27 -12.19
CA VAL A 106 2.17 -0.34 -12.31
C VAL A 106 2.26 -1.70 -11.61
N GLU A 107 1.13 -2.40 -11.46
CA GLU A 107 1.10 -3.70 -10.78
C GLU A 107 1.79 -4.81 -11.57
N TYR A 108 1.90 -4.69 -12.91
CA TYR A 108 2.78 -5.59 -13.66
C TYR A 108 4.23 -5.46 -13.19
N GLN A 109 4.75 -4.26 -12.90
CA GLN A 109 6.08 -4.10 -12.32
C GLN A 109 6.20 -4.78 -10.95
N GLY A 110 5.16 -4.67 -10.13
CA GLY A 110 5.08 -5.40 -8.85
C GLY A 110 5.21 -6.90 -9.06
N MET A 111 4.37 -7.47 -9.93
CA MET A 111 4.39 -8.88 -10.30
C MET A 111 5.74 -9.30 -10.89
N ALA A 112 6.31 -8.49 -11.78
CA ALA A 112 7.54 -8.79 -12.48
C ALA A 112 8.78 -8.81 -11.55
N ARG A 113 8.71 -8.13 -10.41
CA ARG A 113 9.73 -8.20 -9.34
C ARG A 113 9.59 -9.43 -8.43
N SER A 114 8.51 -10.20 -8.57
CA SER A 114 8.32 -11.43 -7.80
C SER A 114 9.26 -12.53 -8.28
N ALA A 115 9.87 -13.25 -7.34
CA ALA A 115 10.76 -14.38 -7.65
C ALA A 115 10.07 -15.50 -8.46
N CYS A 116 8.73 -15.57 -8.39
CA CYS A 116 7.92 -16.56 -9.09
C CYS A 116 7.70 -16.25 -10.58
N TYR A 117 7.94 -15.00 -11.02
CA TYR A 117 7.75 -14.57 -12.42
C TYR A 117 9.01 -14.77 -13.27
N GLN A 118 10.19 -14.41 -12.75
CA GLN A 118 11.49 -14.55 -13.44
C GLN A 118 11.49 -13.98 -14.87
N GLY A 119 10.92 -12.79 -15.08
CA GLY A 119 10.84 -12.17 -16.41
C GLY A 119 9.94 -12.94 -17.40
N GLY A 120 9.00 -13.74 -16.91
CA GLY A 120 8.13 -14.60 -17.72
C GLY A 120 8.68 -15.99 -17.98
N HIS A 121 9.82 -16.35 -17.37
CA HIS A 121 10.38 -17.70 -17.41
C HIS A 121 9.93 -18.58 -16.22
N GLY A 122 9.32 -17.97 -15.20
CA GLY A 122 8.72 -18.67 -14.08
C GLY A 122 7.33 -19.22 -14.39
N LYS A 123 6.65 -19.73 -13.36
CA LYS A 123 5.29 -20.30 -13.47
C LYS A 123 4.18 -19.28 -13.19
N LEU A 124 4.52 -18.12 -12.64
CA LEU A 124 3.54 -17.06 -12.35
C LEU A 124 3.17 -16.32 -13.64
N SER A 125 1.87 -16.11 -13.84
CA SER A 125 1.29 -15.26 -14.87
C SER A 125 0.08 -14.53 -14.30
N CYS A 126 -0.35 -13.44 -14.94
CA CYS A 126 -1.66 -12.84 -14.66
C CYS A 126 -2.77 -13.91 -14.73
N LEU A 127 -2.67 -14.83 -15.69
CA LEU A 127 -3.66 -15.89 -15.93
C LEU A 127 -3.56 -17.07 -14.94
N SER A 128 -2.56 -17.09 -14.05
CA SER A 128 -2.52 -18.04 -12.93
C SER A 128 -3.62 -17.74 -11.90
N CYS A 129 -4.05 -16.48 -11.79
CA CYS A 129 -5.02 -16.03 -10.80
C CYS A 129 -6.27 -15.39 -11.42
N HIS A 130 -6.15 -14.81 -12.63
CA HIS A 130 -7.24 -14.10 -13.29
C HIS A 130 -7.81 -14.88 -14.47
N SER A 131 -9.11 -14.68 -14.74
CA SER A 131 -9.76 -15.14 -15.95
C SER A 131 -10.48 -13.98 -16.62
N MET A 132 -10.21 -13.74 -17.91
CA MET A 132 -10.85 -12.66 -18.66
C MET A 132 -12.30 -13.00 -19.08
N HIS A 133 -12.60 -14.29 -19.14
CA HIS A 133 -13.93 -14.83 -19.40
C HIS A 133 -14.16 -15.92 -18.35
N ASP A 134 -15.35 -16.02 -17.77
CA ASP A 134 -15.68 -16.99 -16.70
C ASP A 134 -15.23 -16.59 -15.27
N SER A 135 -15.18 -15.28 -14.98
CA SER A 135 -14.99 -14.74 -13.63
C SER A 135 -16.11 -13.77 -13.26
N LYS A 136 -16.24 -13.45 -11.97
CA LYS A 136 -17.00 -12.26 -11.55
C LYS A 136 -16.31 -11.01 -12.11
N PRO A 137 -17.06 -9.96 -12.51
CA PRO A 137 -16.49 -8.76 -13.13
C PRO A 137 -15.56 -7.99 -12.17
N ASN A 138 -15.83 -8.03 -10.87
CA ASN A 138 -14.97 -7.41 -9.88
C ASN A 138 -13.68 -8.22 -9.72
N PHE A 139 -12.54 -7.58 -9.99
CA PHE A 139 -11.17 -8.12 -9.91
C PHE A 139 -10.85 -9.28 -10.88
N LEU A 140 -11.84 -9.83 -11.60
CA LEU A 140 -11.65 -10.89 -12.59
C LEU A 140 -10.89 -12.11 -12.07
N LEU A 141 -11.03 -12.43 -10.78
CA LEU A 141 -10.40 -13.61 -10.19
C LEU A 141 -11.02 -14.89 -10.78
N ALA A 142 -10.16 -15.80 -11.23
CA ALA A 142 -10.60 -17.11 -11.65
C ALA A 142 -11.16 -17.89 -10.44
N ARG A 143 -11.95 -18.93 -10.74
CA ARG A 143 -12.61 -19.74 -9.72
C ARG A 143 -11.60 -20.24 -8.66
N HIS A 144 -11.93 -20.04 -7.38
CA HIS A 144 -11.13 -20.42 -6.21
C HIS A 144 -9.84 -19.60 -5.98
N MET A 145 -9.52 -18.62 -6.83
CA MET A 145 -8.33 -17.79 -6.67
C MET A 145 -8.47 -16.74 -5.56
N GLU A 146 -9.65 -16.63 -4.96
CA GLU A 146 -9.93 -15.93 -3.71
C GLU A 146 -9.52 -16.74 -2.45
N THR A 147 -8.83 -17.88 -2.62
CA THR A 147 -8.36 -18.75 -1.53
C THR A 147 -6.87 -19.08 -1.70
N ASN A 148 -6.30 -19.88 -0.79
CA ASN A 148 -4.91 -20.33 -0.90
C ASN A 148 -4.64 -21.22 -2.13
N GLU A 149 -5.68 -21.68 -2.85
CA GLU A 149 -5.53 -22.36 -4.15
C GLU A 149 -4.68 -21.54 -5.14
N ALA A 150 -4.78 -20.21 -5.11
CA ALA A 150 -3.95 -19.33 -5.93
C ALA A 150 -2.45 -19.58 -5.74
N CYS A 151 -2.03 -19.86 -4.52
CA CYS A 151 -0.63 -20.09 -4.18
C CYS A 151 -0.24 -21.58 -4.29
N TYR A 152 -1.15 -22.48 -3.94
CA TYR A 152 -0.88 -23.93 -3.94
C TYR A 152 -0.61 -24.52 -5.32
N GLN A 153 -1.07 -23.87 -6.40
CA GLN A 153 -0.70 -24.22 -7.78
C GLN A 153 0.81 -24.45 -7.97
N CYS A 154 1.64 -23.69 -7.24
CA CYS A 154 3.10 -23.87 -7.23
C CYS A 154 3.65 -24.30 -5.87
N HIS A 155 2.94 -24.03 -4.77
CA HIS A 155 3.39 -24.27 -3.41
C HIS A 155 2.59 -25.37 -2.68
N GLU A 156 2.27 -26.45 -3.38
CA GLU A 156 1.47 -27.59 -2.92
C GLU A 156 1.86 -28.09 -1.52
N SER A 157 3.17 -28.11 -1.20
CA SER A 157 3.68 -28.60 0.08
C SER A 157 3.19 -27.85 1.32
N TYR A 158 2.62 -26.64 1.16
CA TYR A 158 2.06 -25.87 2.27
C TYR A 158 0.60 -26.19 2.57
N ARG A 159 -0.09 -26.97 1.74
CA ARG A 159 -1.48 -27.41 2.03
C ARG A 159 -1.57 -28.12 3.38
N GLN A 160 -0.62 -29.00 3.66
CA GLN A 160 -0.56 -29.80 4.89
C GLN A 160 0.19 -29.10 6.03
N ARG A 161 0.78 -27.93 5.78
CA ARG A 161 1.61 -27.18 6.73
C ARG A 161 1.15 -25.73 6.87
N LEU A 162 -0.14 -25.47 6.67
CA LEU A 162 -0.66 -24.11 6.60
C LEU A 162 -0.48 -23.35 7.93
N VAL A 163 -0.88 -23.96 9.03
CA VAL A 163 -0.76 -23.36 10.37
C VAL A 163 0.71 -23.30 10.80
N GLU A 164 1.49 -24.33 10.52
CA GLU A 164 2.94 -24.33 10.76
C GLU A 164 3.63 -23.18 10.01
N HIS A 165 3.26 -22.95 8.75
CA HIS A 165 3.88 -21.92 7.92
C HIS A 165 3.40 -20.52 8.26
N THR A 166 2.10 -20.31 8.47
CA THR A 166 1.55 -18.96 8.68
C THR A 166 1.60 -18.54 10.15
N HIS A 167 1.69 -19.49 11.08
CA HIS A 167 1.51 -19.30 12.52
C HIS A 167 0.15 -18.68 12.92
N HIS A 168 -0.82 -18.71 12.01
CA HIS A 168 -2.20 -18.29 12.25
C HIS A 168 -3.14 -19.49 12.27
N ALA A 169 -4.22 -19.39 13.04
CA ALA A 169 -5.24 -20.44 13.09
C ALA A 169 -5.80 -20.74 11.69
N ALA A 170 -6.04 -22.02 11.40
CA ALA A 170 -6.62 -22.42 10.13
C ALA A 170 -7.98 -21.74 9.91
N GLY A 171 -8.20 -21.19 8.72
CA GLY A 171 -9.43 -20.49 8.36
C GLY A 171 -9.49 -19.04 8.84
N SER A 172 -8.53 -18.57 9.65
CA SER A 172 -8.42 -17.15 9.98
C SER A 172 -7.95 -16.34 8.78
N PRO A 173 -8.23 -15.02 8.73
CA PRO A 173 -7.66 -14.16 7.70
C PRO A 173 -6.12 -14.24 7.61
N GLY A 174 -5.43 -14.39 8.73
CA GLY A 174 -3.97 -14.53 8.75
C GLY A 174 -3.43 -15.83 8.14
N SER A 175 -4.29 -16.84 7.98
CA SER A 175 -3.93 -18.09 7.28
C SER A 175 -4.01 -17.99 5.75
N LEU A 176 -4.41 -16.84 5.19
CA LEU A 176 -4.45 -16.63 3.75
C LEU A 176 -3.09 -16.13 3.23
N CYS A 177 -2.45 -16.88 2.34
CA CYS A 177 -1.09 -16.59 1.85
C CYS A 177 -0.96 -15.15 1.31
N TYR A 178 -1.96 -14.69 0.56
CA TYR A 178 -1.97 -13.35 -0.03
C TYR A 178 -2.14 -12.22 0.99
N ASN A 179 -2.59 -12.47 2.21
CA ASN A 179 -2.70 -11.40 3.22
C ASN A 179 -1.33 -10.97 3.76
N CYS A 180 -0.36 -11.88 3.72
CA CYS A 180 1.03 -11.58 4.04
C CYS A 180 1.85 -11.24 2.79
N HIS A 181 1.80 -12.11 1.78
CA HIS A 181 2.68 -12.02 0.61
C HIS A 181 2.18 -11.07 -0.50
N MET A 182 0.92 -10.62 -0.42
CA MET A 182 0.27 -9.68 -1.35
C MET A 182 -0.60 -8.69 -0.55
N SER A 183 0.00 -8.12 0.49
CA SER A 183 -0.71 -7.26 1.44
C SER A 183 -1.24 -5.98 0.79
N TYR A 184 -2.16 -5.28 1.48
CA TYR A 184 -2.81 -4.07 0.98
C TYR A 184 -1.88 -2.85 1.02
N GLN A 185 -0.86 -2.85 0.16
CA GLN A 185 0.17 -1.80 0.06
C GLN A 185 0.01 -0.92 -1.19
N VAL A 186 -1.09 -1.07 -1.93
CA VAL A 186 -1.35 -0.30 -3.15
C VAL A 186 -2.51 0.63 -2.89
N TYR A 187 -2.48 1.84 -3.40
CA TYR A 187 -3.56 2.82 -3.25
C TYR A 187 -4.02 3.35 -4.61
N SER A 188 -5.31 3.22 -4.89
CA SER A 188 -5.96 3.74 -6.10
C SER A 188 -7.47 3.78 -5.91
N LEU A 189 -8.17 4.69 -6.60
CA LEU A 189 -9.64 4.79 -6.55
C LEU A 189 -10.20 4.95 -5.11
N LEU A 190 -9.50 5.75 -4.28
CA LEU A 190 -9.85 6.01 -2.88
C LEU A 190 -9.97 4.74 -2.01
N THR A 191 -9.23 3.70 -2.34
CA THR A 191 -9.16 2.47 -1.55
C THR A 191 -7.79 1.80 -1.68
N THR A 192 -7.52 0.84 -0.81
CA THR A 192 -6.29 0.06 -0.86
C THR A 192 -6.51 -1.23 -1.65
N HIS A 193 -5.46 -1.66 -2.35
CA HIS A 193 -5.44 -2.87 -3.16
C HIS A 193 -4.24 -3.73 -2.76
N ARG A 194 -4.29 -5.01 -3.14
CA ARG A 194 -3.19 -5.95 -2.93
C ARG A 194 -2.01 -5.58 -3.80
N SER A 195 -0.81 -5.63 -3.24
CA SER A 195 0.40 -5.62 -4.05
C SER A 195 0.53 -6.93 -4.81
N HIS A 196 0.84 -6.85 -6.10
CA HIS A 196 1.22 -8.01 -6.90
C HIS A 196 2.69 -8.37 -6.78
N ARG A 197 3.48 -7.62 -5.99
CA ARG A 197 4.82 -8.05 -5.61
C ARG A 197 4.73 -9.13 -4.54
N ILE A 198 4.84 -10.38 -4.98
CA ILE A 198 4.86 -11.56 -4.11
C ILE A 198 6.25 -11.70 -3.51
N GLU A 199 6.39 -11.37 -2.23
CA GLU A 199 7.67 -11.37 -1.55
C GLU A 199 7.63 -11.98 -0.16
N ALA A 200 8.78 -12.44 0.33
CA ALA A 200 8.93 -12.91 1.69
C ALA A 200 8.90 -11.72 2.68
N LEU A 201 8.29 -11.92 3.85
CA LEU A 201 8.20 -10.91 4.88
C LEU A 201 9.57 -10.64 5.51
N ARG A 202 10.07 -9.41 5.36
CA ARG A 202 11.31 -8.93 5.98
C ARG A 202 11.13 -7.49 6.43
N VAL A 203 11.59 -7.19 7.64
CA VAL A 203 11.52 -5.86 8.23
C VAL A 203 12.21 -4.81 7.36
N LYS A 204 13.36 -5.14 6.78
CA LYS A 204 14.13 -4.25 5.91
C LYS A 204 13.39 -3.75 4.67
N ASP A 205 12.35 -4.46 4.21
CA ASP A 205 11.58 -4.05 3.02
C ASP A 205 10.60 -2.90 3.36
N SER A 206 10.37 -2.64 4.66
CA SER A 206 9.54 -1.55 5.18
C SER A 206 10.35 -0.46 5.88
N LEU A 207 11.45 -0.82 6.53
CA LEU A 207 12.29 0.13 7.27
C LEU A 207 12.89 1.19 6.33
N GLY A 208 12.49 2.45 6.51
CA GLY A 208 12.98 3.58 5.70
C GLY A 208 12.44 3.66 4.27
N THR A 209 11.49 2.80 3.89
CA THR A 209 10.95 2.77 2.51
C THR A 209 9.59 3.47 2.36
N GLY A 210 8.98 3.84 3.50
CA GLY A 210 7.60 4.34 3.59
C GLY A 210 6.53 3.23 3.52
N LYS A 211 6.89 2.03 3.04
CA LYS A 211 5.96 0.92 2.83
C LYS A 211 5.57 0.27 4.17
N PRO A 212 4.29 0.26 4.57
CA PRO A 212 3.89 -0.39 5.81
C PRO A 212 4.10 -1.91 5.73
N HIS A 213 4.58 -2.50 6.82
CA HIS A 213 4.82 -3.94 6.86
C HIS A 213 3.50 -4.73 6.91
N ALA A 214 3.43 -5.87 6.20
CA ALA A 214 2.19 -6.66 6.06
C ALA A 214 1.56 -7.04 7.42
N CYS A 215 2.38 -7.46 8.40
CA CYS A 215 1.90 -7.78 9.75
C CYS A 215 1.21 -6.57 10.43
N ASN A 216 1.79 -5.38 10.27
CA ASN A 216 1.29 -4.15 10.89
C ASN A 216 0.13 -3.51 10.12
N LEU A 217 -0.36 -4.14 9.03
CA LEU A 217 -1.64 -3.82 8.38
C LEU A 217 -2.81 -4.64 8.95
N CYS A 218 -2.55 -5.63 9.80
CA CYS A 218 -3.58 -6.31 10.60
C CYS A 218 -3.38 -6.00 12.09
N HIS A 219 -2.15 -6.12 12.58
CA HIS A 219 -1.79 -5.83 13.96
C HIS A 219 -1.48 -4.33 14.14
N LEU A 220 -2.53 -3.51 14.00
CA LEU A 220 -2.47 -2.04 14.05
C LEU A 220 -2.01 -1.50 15.40
N ASP A 221 -2.03 -2.32 16.45
CA ASP A 221 -1.61 -1.95 17.80
C ASP A 221 -0.17 -2.39 18.13
N GLN A 222 0.54 -3.03 17.19
CA GLN A 222 1.88 -3.57 17.41
C GLN A 222 2.97 -2.75 16.72
N SER A 223 4.17 -2.75 17.30
CA SER A 223 5.35 -2.07 16.75
C SER A 223 6.04 -2.87 15.62
N LEU A 224 6.97 -2.25 14.89
CA LEU A 224 7.80 -2.98 13.93
C LEU A 224 8.80 -3.89 14.63
N GLY A 225 9.27 -3.52 15.82
CA GLY A 225 10.07 -4.38 16.70
C GLY A 225 9.33 -5.66 17.11
N TRP A 226 8.03 -5.57 17.43
CA TRP A 226 7.20 -6.75 17.69
C TRP A 226 7.16 -7.69 16.48
N THR A 227 6.97 -7.13 15.29
CA THR A 227 7.00 -7.89 14.03
C THR A 227 8.35 -8.56 13.82
N GLN A 228 9.45 -7.84 14.06
CA GLN A 228 10.81 -8.36 13.95
C GLN A 228 11.03 -9.57 14.87
N ASP A 229 10.61 -9.49 16.12
CA ASP A 229 10.79 -10.56 17.10
C ASP A 229 10.05 -11.84 16.67
N TRP A 230 8.84 -11.72 16.13
CA TRP A 230 8.08 -12.87 15.63
C TRP A 230 8.70 -13.45 14.36
N LEU A 231 9.12 -12.61 13.41
CA LEU A 231 9.80 -13.08 12.20
C LEU A 231 11.11 -13.81 12.53
N SER A 232 11.84 -13.35 13.54
CA SER A 232 13.04 -14.01 14.06
C SER A 232 12.70 -15.35 14.69
N ARG A 233 11.72 -15.38 15.61
CA ARG A 233 11.31 -16.60 16.32
C ARG A 233 10.74 -17.68 15.40
N TRP A 234 9.92 -17.31 14.43
CA TRP A 234 9.22 -18.25 13.54
C TRP A 234 10.05 -18.71 12.37
N TYR A 235 10.80 -17.80 11.75
CA TYR A 235 11.47 -18.06 10.47
C TYR A 235 12.99 -17.91 10.54
N GLY A 236 13.56 -17.68 11.73
CA GLY A 236 15.01 -17.51 11.91
C GLY A 236 15.56 -16.29 11.19
N ARG A 237 14.74 -15.24 10.97
CA ARG A 237 15.19 -14.01 10.32
C ARG A 237 16.15 -13.25 11.22
N THR A 238 17.27 -12.82 10.66
CA THR A 238 18.20 -11.92 11.36
C THR A 238 17.51 -10.60 11.68
N PRO A 239 17.47 -10.17 12.95
CA PRO A 239 16.96 -8.86 13.33
C PRO A 239 17.77 -7.73 12.67
N GLU A 240 17.07 -6.68 12.23
CA GLU A 240 17.68 -5.45 11.73
C GLU A 240 17.80 -4.43 12.89
N PRO A 241 18.79 -3.52 12.85
CA PRO A 241 18.82 -2.38 13.76
C PRO A 241 17.59 -1.49 13.53
N LEU A 242 16.80 -1.27 14.58
CA LEU A 242 15.60 -0.45 14.53
C LEU A 242 15.78 0.84 15.34
N PRO A 243 15.29 1.99 14.84
CA PRO A 243 15.14 3.20 15.67
C PRO A 243 14.34 2.89 16.94
N GLU A 244 14.61 3.62 18.03
CA GLU A 244 13.93 3.40 19.33
C GLU A 244 12.41 3.44 19.18
N GLU A 245 11.89 4.39 18.40
CA GLU A 245 10.47 4.61 18.24
C GLU A 245 9.77 3.43 17.54
N GLU A 246 10.44 2.77 16.58
CA GLU A 246 9.95 1.55 15.89
C GLU A 246 9.85 0.33 16.81
N ASN A 247 10.53 0.34 17.96
CA ASN A 247 10.37 -0.67 19.00
C ASN A 247 9.28 -0.28 20.00
N LYS A 248 9.07 1.02 20.22
CA LYS A 248 8.26 1.56 21.30
C LYS A 248 6.79 1.75 20.93
N TYR A 249 6.50 2.18 19.72
CA TYR A 249 5.16 2.57 19.31
C TYR A 249 4.61 1.69 18.19
N SER A 250 3.29 1.60 18.10
CA SER A 250 2.59 0.95 16.99
C SER A 250 3.11 1.49 15.66
N SER A 251 3.48 0.58 14.75
CA SER A 251 3.97 0.94 13.42
C SER A 251 2.88 1.67 12.62
N ALA A 252 1.61 1.26 12.76
CA ALA A 252 0.49 1.96 12.12
C ALA A 252 0.36 3.40 12.63
N LEU A 253 0.48 3.63 13.94
CA LEU A 253 0.42 4.98 14.51
C LEU A 253 1.64 5.83 14.16
N LEU A 254 2.84 5.23 14.11
CA LEU A 254 4.03 5.93 13.62
C LEU A 254 3.83 6.39 12.18
N HIS A 255 3.33 5.53 11.30
CA HIS A 255 3.01 5.90 9.94
C HIS A 255 1.99 7.05 9.88
N LEU A 256 0.85 6.92 10.56
CA LEU A 256 -0.19 7.97 10.59
C LEU A 256 0.30 9.29 11.19
N CYS A 257 1.21 9.26 12.17
CA CYS A 257 1.74 10.49 12.75
C CYS A 257 2.80 11.13 11.86
N ARG A 258 3.64 10.36 11.16
CA ARG A 258 4.94 10.85 10.67
C ARG A 258 5.20 10.69 9.19
N SER A 259 4.77 9.57 8.62
CA SER A 259 5.09 9.26 7.23
C SER A 259 4.34 10.20 6.28
N ASP A 260 4.75 10.23 5.01
CA ASP A 260 4.05 11.01 3.99
C ASP A 260 2.61 10.53 3.76
N ALA A 261 1.81 11.37 3.12
CA ALA A 261 0.39 11.11 2.87
C ALA A 261 0.09 9.79 2.15
N ARG A 262 1.00 9.27 1.31
CA ARG A 262 0.81 8.00 0.59
C ARG A 262 1.00 6.80 1.50
N SER A 263 1.93 6.89 2.43
CA SER A 263 2.07 5.88 3.49
C SER A 263 0.84 5.90 4.40
N ARG A 264 0.42 7.11 4.80
CA ARG A 264 -0.75 7.30 5.67
C ARG A 264 -2.05 6.82 5.05
N VAL A 265 -2.28 7.06 3.76
CA VAL A 265 -3.52 6.64 3.09
C VAL A 265 -3.66 5.12 3.04
N VAL A 266 -2.53 4.41 2.89
CA VAL A 266 -2.51 2.93 2.91
C VAL A 266 -2.81 2.42 4.32
N VAL A 267 -2.15 2.96 5.34
CA VAL A 267 -2.40 2.57 6.73
C VAL A 267 -3.83 2.95 7.17
N ALA A 268 -4.34 4.12 6.78
CA ALA A 268 -5.72 4.53 7.04
C ALA A 268 -6.73 3.53 6.44
N GLY A 269 -6.43 2.97 5.26
CA GLY A 269 -7.26 1.93 4.65
C GLY A 269 -7.35 0.64 5.49
N ALA A 270 -6.31 0.30 6.26
CA ALA A 270 -6.30 -0.88 7.11
C ALA A 270 -7.32 -0.80 8.27
N PHE A 271 -7.63 0.41 8.75
CA PHE A 271 -8.68 0.66 9.76
C PHE A 271 -10.11 0.47 9.23
N SER A 272 -10.29 0.09 7.95
CA SER A 272 -11.59 -0.33 7.42
C SER A 272 -11.68 -1.85 7.25
N TRP A 273 -10.68 -2.59 7.73
CA TRP A 273 -10.51 -3.99 7.40
C TRP A 273 -10.89 -4.89 8.59
N PRO A 274 -11.92 -5.78 8.44
CA PRO A 274 -12.37 -6.63 9.55
C PRO A 274 -11.27 -7.50 10.17
N ALA A 275 -10.35 -7.99 9.35
CA ALA A 275 -9.21 -8.79 9.81
C ALA A 275 -8.24 -7.97 10.70
N ALA A 276 -8.11 -6.66 10.45
CA ALA A 276 -7.29 -5.80 11.28
C ALA A 276 -7.98 -5.58 12.64
N HIS A 277 -9.27 -5.27 12.65
CA HIS A 277 -10.06 -5.14 13.88
C HIS A 277 -10.03 -6.40 14.75
N GLU A 278 -10.13 -7.59 14.14
CA GLU A 278 -10.01 -8.87 14.83
C GLU A 278 -8.60 -9.05 15.45
N ALA A 279 -7.55 -8.65 14.72
CA ALA A 279 -6.17 -8.84 15.11
C ALA A 279 -5.64 -7.82 16.14
N SER A 280 -6.13 -6.57 16.11
CA SER A 280 -5.65 -5.47 16.96
C SER A 280 -6.60 -5.06 18.08
N GLY A 281 -7.85 -5.57 18.07
CA GLY A 281 -8.92 -5.01 18.88
C GLY A 281 -9.33 -3.60 18.41
N THR A 282 -10.50 -3.14 18.88
CA THR A 282 -11.14 -1.89 18.42
C THR A 282 -11.44 -0.89 19.52
N ASP A 283 -11.14 -1.22 20.78
CA ASP A 283 -11.44 -0.43 21.98
C ASP A 283 -10.60 0.86 22.08
N TRP A 284 -9.47 0.91 21.38
CA TRP A 284 -8.56 2.05 21.35
C TRP A 284 -8.69 2.95 20.10
N GLU A 285 -9.20 2.41 18.98
CA GLU A 285 -9.15 3.07 17.67
C GLU A 285 -9.89 4.40 17.66
N GLY A 286 -11.12 4.44 18.20
CA GLY A 286 -11.99 5.61 18.20
C GLY A 286 -11.32 6.89 18.71
N PRO A 287 -10.94 6.94 20.00
CA PRO A 287 -10.28 8.11 20.59
C PRO A 287 -8.97 8.49 19.91
N VAL A 288 -8.14 7.53 19.49
CA VAL A 288 -6.84 7.81 18.87
C VAL A 288 -7.02 8.39 17.47
N LEU A 289 -7.86 7.78 16.63
CA LEU A 289 -8.06 8.23 15.25
C LEU A 289 -8.78 9.59 15.18
N ALA A 290 -9.65 9.91 16.14
CA ALA A 290 -10.28 11.23 16.21
C ALA A 290 -9.23 12.35 16.36
N ARG A 291 -8.21 12.16 17.22
CA ARG A 291 -7.08 13.09 17.37
C ARG A 291 -6.26 13.23 16.09
N LEU A 292 -6.04 12.12 15.39
CA LEU A 292 -5.26 12.12 14.16
C LEU A 292 -6.00 12.79 12.99
N LEU A 293 -7.33 12.60 12.91
CA LEU A 293 -8.21 13.25 11.93
C LEU A 293 -8.16 14.77 12.04
N GLU A 294 -8.09 15.30 13.26
CA GLU A 294 -8.00 16.75 13.51
C GLU A 294 -6.79 17.38 12.82
N LYS A 295 -5.67 16.65 12.76
CA LYS A 295 -4.41 17.16 12.20
C LYS A 295 -4.16 16.72 10.77
N GLU A 296 -5.06 15.95 10.17
CA GLU A 296 -4.84 15.37 8.84
C GLU A 296 -5.25 16.34 7.73
N ARG A 297 -4.28 16.79 6.92
CA ARG A 297 -4.47 17.80 5.87
C ARG A 297 -5.00 17.23 4.56
N TYR A 298 -4.77 15.94 4.27
CA TYR A 298 -5.15 15.35 2.98
C TYR A 298 -6.57 14.75 3.02
N PRO A 299 -7.50 15.21 2.15
CA PRO A 299 -8.88 14.70 2.12
C PRO A 299 -8.98 13.19 1.92
N ALA A 300 -8.07 12.61 1.15
CA ALA A 300 -8.09 11.17 0.86
C ALA A 300 -7.75 10.32 2.10
N VAL A 301 -6.81 10.77 2.93
CA VAL A 301 -6.48 10.12 4.20
C VAL A 301 -7.64 10.29 5.18
N ARG A 302 -8.20 11.51 5.30
CA ARG A 302 -9.38 11.75 6.13
C ARG A 302 -10.57 10.89 5.74
N TYR A 303 -10.82 10.72 4.45
CA TYR A 303 -11.89 9.86 3.94
C TYR A 303 -11.76 8.41 4.44
N LEU A 304 -10.57 7.82 4.35
CA LEU A 304 -10.36 6.42 4.79
C LEU A 304 -10.40 6.27 6.30
N LEU A 305 -9.82 7.22 7.05
CA LEU A 305 -9.93 7.23 8.52
C LEU A 305 -11.38 7.39 8.97
N HIS A 306 -12.13 8.30 8.36
CA HIS A 306 -13.56 8.49 8.61
C HIS A 306 -14.36 7.23 8.28
N ARG A 307 -14.06 6.57 7.15
CA ARG A 307 -14.70 5.31 6.76
C ARG A 307 -14.47 4.22 7.80
N GLY A 308 -13.24 4.07 8.30
CA GLY A 308 -12.89 3.13 9.36
C GLY A 308 -13.68 3.40 10.64
N LEU A 309 -13.61 4.64 11.14
CA LEU A 309 -14.34 5.08 12.34
C LEU A 309 -15.86 4.88 12.21
N ARG A 310 -16.43 5.21 11.05
CA ARG A 310 -17.87 5.03 10.79
C ARG A 310 -18.26 3.56 10.81
N SER A 311 -17.40 2.66 10.35
CA SER A 311 -17.65 1.22 10.38
C SER A 311 -17.74 0.66 11.80
N LEU A 312 -17.00 1.25 12.75
CA LEU A 312 -16.97 0.81 14.15
C LEU A 312 -18.01 1.52 15.03
N HIS A 313 -18.24 2.81 14.81
CA HIS A 313 -18.97 3.66 15.75
C HIS A 313 -20.28 4.23 15.20
N GLY A 314 -20.56 4.03 13.90
CA GLY A 314 -21.82 4.39 13.25
C GLY A 314 -22.22 5.85 13.50
N ASP A 315 -23.43 6.05 14.03
CA ASP A 315 -24.04 7.36 14.28
C ASP A 315 -23.27 8.25 15.26
N ARG A 316 -22.28 7.72 15.99
CA ARG A 316 -21.40 8.55 16.81
C ARG A 316 -20.60 9.56 15.97
N LEU A 317 -20.38 9.27 14.68
CA LEU A 317 -19.73 10.15 13.72
C LEU A 317 -20.72 11.13 13.03
N ALA A 318 -22.02 11.08 13.37
CA ALA A 318 -23.02 11.93 12.73
C ALA A 318 -22.67 13.43 12.87
N GLY A 319 -22.69 14.13 11.74
CA GLY A 319 -22.35 15.56 11.65
C GLY A 319 -20.88 15.87 11.40
N TYR A 320 -20.00 14.87 11.33
CA TYR A 320 -18.62 15.08 10.87
C TYR A 320 -18.53 15.04 9.34
N ASP A 321 -18.04 16.13 8.76
CA ASP A 321 -17.74 16.25 7.35
C ASP A 321 -16.23 16.33 7.14
N TYR A 322 -15.66 15.25 6.59
CA TYR A 322 -14.23 15.17 6.32
C TYR A 322 -13.74 16.11 5.19
N LEU A 323 -14.65 16.74 4.43
CA LEU A 323 -14.36 17.73 3.40
C LEU A 323 -14.54 19.18 3.87
N ALA A 324 -15.13 19.41 5.04
CA ALA A 324 -15.35 20.75 5.59
C ALA A 324 -14.04 21.52 5.81
N THR A 325 -14.11 22.83 6.05
CA THR A 325 -12.92 23.65 6.35
C THR A 325 -12.22 23.16 7.63
N ASP A 326 -10.96 23.56 7.81
CA ASP A 326 -10.19 23.14 8.99
C ASP A 326 -10.87 23.58 10.31
N GLU A 327 -11.39 24.81 10.33
CA GLU A 327 -12.12 25.36 11.48
C GLU A 327 -13.40 24.55 11.79
N GLU A 328 -14.18 24.22 10.76
CA GLU A 328 -15.42 23.45 10.93
C GLU A 328 -15.14 22.00 11.34
N ARG A 329 -14.14 21.36 10.76
CA ARG A 329 -13.71 20.01 11.17
C ARG A 329 -13.30 19.99 12.63
N GLY A 330 -12.55 20.99 13.11
CA GLY A 330 -12.16 21.10 14.52
C GLY A 330 -13.37 21.16 15.45
N LYS A 331 -14.38 21.99 15.12
CA LYS A 331 -15.64 22.08 15.89
C LYS A 331 -16.41 20.76 15.89
N GLN A 332 -16.52 20.11 14.74
CA GLN A 332 -17.23 18.82 14.60
C GLN A 332 -16.52 17.69 15.35
N LEU A 333 -15.18 17.65 15.30
CA LEU A 333 -14.38 16.62 15.98
C LEU A 333 -14.50 16.73 17.50
N HIS A 334 -14.59 17.93 18.07
CA HIS A 334 -14.82 18.08 19.51
C HIS A 334 -16.09 17.33 19.97
N VAL A 335 -17.16 17.41 19.16
CA VAL A 335 -18.42 16.68 19.42
C VAL A 335 -18.25 15.17 19.25
N VAL A 336 -17.51 14.73 18.24
CA VAL A 336 -17.19 13.31 18.02
C VAL A 336 -16.39 12.75 19.20
N GLU A 337 -15.36 13.46 19.63
CA GLU A 337 -14.50 13.09 20.76
C GLU A 337 -15.29 12.97 22.06
N ASP A 338 -16.24 13.88 22.30
CA ASP A 338 -17.13 13.81 23.44
C ASP A 338 -18.01 12.56 23.45
N ARG A 339 -18.40 12.06 22.28
CA ARG A 339 -19.16 10.80 22.14
C ARG A 339 -18.26 9.59 22.32
N LEU A 340 -16.97 9.70 21.98
CA LEU A 340 -15.99 8.61 22.03
C LEU A 340 -15.19 8.55 23.34
N LYS A 341 -15.21 9.58 24.19
CA LYS A 341 -14.37 9.67 25.42
C LYS A 341 -14.58 8.58 26.47
N HIS A 342 -15.67 7.82 26.36
CA HIS A 342 -16.00 6.72 27.27
C HIS A 342 -15.33 5.39 26.85
N PHE A 343 -14.90 5.28 25.59
CA PHE A 343 -14.08 4.15 25.14
C PHE A 343 -12.68 4.30 25.71
N LYS A 344 -12.21 3.25 26.37
CA LYS A 344 -10.88 3.17 26.95
C LYS A 344 -10.22 1.91 26.45
N ALA A 345 -8.99 2.06 26.00
CA ALA A 345 -8.15 0.96 25.60
C ALA A 345 -7.80 0.09 26.81
N ALA A 346 -7.77 -1.23 26.61
CA ALA A 346 -7.27 -2.16 27.59
C ALA A 346 -5.79 -1.91 27.88
N ALA A 347 -5.39 -2.12 29.15
CA ALA A 347 -3.99 -1.97 29.57
C ALA A 347 -3.03 -2.98 28.90
N THR A 348 -3.56 -3.95 28.16
CA THR A 348 -2.79 -4.94 27.40
C THR A 348 -2.13 -4.36 26.15
N HIS A 349 -2.57 -3.20 25.66
CA HIS A 349 -1.97 -2.57 24.48
C HIS A 349 -0.64 -1.89 24.81
N ARG A 350 0.46 -2.63 24.62
CA ARG A 350 1.80 -2.20 25.01
C ARG A 350 2.41 -1.09 24.15
N TYR A 351 2.07 -1.04 22.86
CA TYR A 351 2.72 -0.15 21.89
C TYR A 351 1.86 1.05 21.50
N LEU A 352 0.68 1.21 22.09
CA LEU A 352 -0.16 2.37 21.87
C LEU A 352 0.27 3.51 22.80
N PRO A 353 0.33 4.78 22.32
CA PRO A 353 0.65 5.94 23.15
C PRO A 353 -0.55 6.30 24.02
N LEU A 354 -0.74 5.57 25.12
CA LEU A 354 -1.88 5.69 26.02
C LEU A 354 -1.44 6.12 27.43
N THR A 355 -2.31 6.85 28.12
CA THR A 355 -2.20 7.14 29.55
C THR A 355 -2.53 5.89 30.38
N ALA A 356 -2.24 5.93 31.69
CA ALA A 356 -2.56 4.85 32.61
C ALA A 356 -4.07 4.51 32.67
N GLU A 357 -4.94 5.47 32.33
CA GLU A 357 -6.39 5.30 32.27
C GLU A 357 -6.90 4.75 30.93
N GLY A 358 -6.00 4.37 30.01
CA GLY A 358 -6.34 3.83 28.69
C GLY A 358 -6.85 4.89 27.70
N ARG A 359 -6.47 6.16 27.90
CA ARG A 359 -6.80 7.27 26.99
C ARG A 359 -5.61 7.61 26.09
N PRO A 360 -5.81 8.22 24.91
CA PRO A 360 -4.69 8.73 24.10
C PRO A 360 -3.81 9.70 24.90
N ASP A 361 -2.49 9.52 24.83
CA ASP A 361 -1.53 10.46 25.41
C ASP A 361 -1.26 11.59 24.40
N ASP A 362 -1.95 12.72 24.62
CA ASP A 362 -1.87 13.90 23.74
C ASP A 362 -0.45 14.49 23.66
N ALA A 363 0.37 14.35 24.71
CA ALA A 363 1.74 14.86 24.71
C ALA A 363 2.64 14.02 23.81
N ILE A 364 2.51 12.68 23.88
CA ILE A 364 3.22 11.78 22.98
C ILE A 364 2.73 11.98 21.56
N LEU A 365 1.42 11.97 21.31
CA LEU A 365 0.87 12.17 19.96
C LEU A 365 1.36 13.49 19.34
N LYS A 366 1.36 14.59 20.09
CA LYS A 366 1.90 15.87 19.64
C LYS A 366 3.38 15.77 19.26
N LEU A 367 4.19 15.09 20.08
CA LEU A 367 5.61 14.87 19.78
C LEU A 367 5.80 14.03 18.50
N LEU A 368 4.99 12.98 18.31
CA LEU A 368 5.05 12.17 17.09
C LEU A 368 4.69 13.01 15.86
N LEU A 369 3.65 13.85 15.96
CA LEU A 369 3.15 14.69 14.88
C LEU A 369 4.12 15.82 14.48
N GLN A 370 4.97 16.29 15.38
CA GLN A 370 6.00 17.29 15.06
C GLN A 370 7.00 16.82 14.00
N LYS A 371 7.17 15.50 13.84
CA LYS A 371 8.03 14.88 12.82
C LYS A 371 7.27 14.55 11.53
N ARG A 372 6.04 15.04 11.36
CA ARG A 372 5.20 14.69 10.20
C ARG A 372 5.77 15.24 8.90
N ASN A 373 5.97 14.34 7.94
CA ASN A 373 6.25 14.69 6.57
C ASN A 373 4.95 15.08 5.85
N ASP A 374 4.79 16.37 5.65
CA ASP A 374 3.57 17.00 5.18
C ASP A 374 3.95 18.05 4.12
N PRO A 375 4.41 17.62 2.93
CA PRO A 375 4.79 18.55 1.89
C PRO A 375 3.54 19.28 1.37
N ASP A 376 3.63 20.60 1.19
CA ASP A 376 2.54 21.33 0.57
C ASP A 376 2.34 20.83 -0.87
N VAL A 377 1.13 20.37 -1.16
CA VAL A 377 0.75 19.98 -2.52
C VAL A 377 0.26 21.23 -3.22
N LEU A 378 1.16 21.85 -3.99
CA LEU A 378 0.80 22.93 -4.90
C LEU A 378 0.06 22.33 -6.09
N VAL A 379 -1.27 22.39 -6.05
CA VAL A 379 -2.10 22.22 -7.25
C VAL A 379 -2.12 23.58 -7.93
N HIS A 380 -1.33 23.75 -8.98
CA HIS A 380 -1.45 24.92 -9.84
C HIS A 380 -2.74 24.76 -10.64
N GLU A 381 -3.68 25.68 -10.44
CA GLU A 381 -4.97 25.75 -11.14
C GLU A 381 -4.81 25.90 -12.66
#